data_AF-A0A7M7JH19-F1
#
_entry.id   AF-A0A7M7JH19-F1
#
_cell.length_a   1.000
_cell.length_b   1.000
_cell.length_c   1.000
_cell.angle_alpha   90.00
_cell.angle_beta   90.00
_cell.angle_gamma   90.00
#
_symmetry.space_group_name_H-M   'P 1'
#
loop_
_entity.id
_entity.type
_entity.pdbx_description
1 polymer ?
#
loop_
_entity_poly.entity_id
_entity_poly.type
_entity_poly.pdbx_seq_one_letter_code
_entity_poly.pdbx_strand_id
1 'polypeptide(L)'
;MHSTRSVILCALLMTIFVDGITASGEYHANEGGKFSAFKSQADFAEKQLRKTLNLMPEDEVHTASVAMQIKDGHIFNVTMYVKNVQSCSVIVHERQEGEPLEIIKEADKIASCVDLWGDDTRFEVPPGSV
;
A
#
# COMPACT_ATOMS: atom_id res chain seq x y z
N MET A 1 54.51 -39.97 27.66
CA MET A 1 54.36 -38.62 28.25
C MET A 1 53.34 -37.84 27.43
N HIS A 2 52.70 -36.86 28.07
CA HIS A 2 51.58 -36.00 27.62
C HIS A 2 50.15 -36.51 27.82
N SER A 3 49.77 -36.41 29.10
CA SER A 3 48.50 -35.82 29.54
C SER A 3 48.39 -34.36 29.06
N THR A 4 47.22 -33.96 28.55
CA THR A 4 46.47 -32.78 29.05
C THR A 4 45.07 -32.72 28.45
N ARG A 5 44.12 -32.44 29.35
CA ARG A 5 42.71 -32.10 29.11
C ARG A 5 42.58 -30.84 28.24
N SER A 6 41.57 -30.79 27.37
CA SER A 6 40.86 -29.54 27.06
C SER A 6 39.41 -29.83 26.72
N VAL A 7 38.62 -29.77 27.78
CA VAL A 7 37.17 -29.55 27.77
C VAL A 7 36.96 -28.06 27.52
N ILE A 8 36.40 -27.68 26.38
CA ILE A 8 35.67 -26.40 26.20
C ILE A 8 34.59 -26.71 25.15
N LEU A 9 33.47 -27.28 25.57
CA LEU A 9 32.26 -26.55 25.98
C LEU A 9 31.76 -25.67 24.83
N CYS A 10 30.87 -26.24 23.99
CA CYS A 10 29.98 -25.50 23.10
C CYS A 10 29.13 -24.55 23.95
N ALA A 11 29.65 -23.35 24.16
CA ALA A 11 28.91 -22.28 24.80
C ALA A 11 27.92 -21.71 23.78
N LEU A 12 26.65 -22.05 24.04
CA LEU A 12 25.47 -21.24 23.75
C LEU A 12 25.82 -19.76 23.60
N LEU A 13 25.47 -19.18 22.45
CA LEU A 13 25.12 -17.75 22.31
C LEU A 13 24.23 -17.60 21.07
N MET A 14 23.09 -18.30 21.07
CA MET A 14 21.91 -17.86 20.33
C MET A 14 21.31 -16.71 21.13
N THR A 15 21.73 -15.49 20.83
CA THR A 15 21.12 -14.29 21.40
C THR A 15 19.69 -14.18 20.92
N ILE A 16 18.80 -14.37 21.89
CA ILE A 16 17.37 -14.09 21.89
C ILE A 16 17.18 -12.62 21.50
N PHE A 17 16.74 -12.35 20.27
CA PHE A 17 16.09 -11.09 19.97
C PHE A 17 14.63 -11.22 20.37
N VAL A 18 14.37 -10.79 21.61
CA VAL A 18 13.14 -10.18 22.12
C VAL A 18 11.88 -10.46 21.31
N ASP A 19 11.13 -11.45 21.78
CA ASP A 19 9.67 -11.53 21.61
C ASP A 19 9.05 -10.23 22.14
N GLY A 20 8.74 -9.34 21.20
CA GLY A 20 8.09 -8.06 21.43
C GLY A 20 7.13 -7.74 20.31
N ILE A 21 6.36 -8.73 19.83
CA ILE A 21 5.20 -8.50 18.97
C ILE A 21 3.97 -9.05 19.70
N THR A 22 3.51 -8.28 20.68
CA THR A 22 2.09 -8.30 21.02
C THR A 22 1.35 -7.63 19.85
N ALA A 23 0.98 -8.43 18.86
CA ALA A 23 -0.06 -8.07 17.90
C ALA A 23 -1.14 -9.15 17.99
N SER A 24 -1.99 -9.03 19.01
CA SER A 24 -3.33 -9.56 18.96
C SER A 24 -3.99 -8.97 17.71
N GLY A 25 -4.27 -9.82 16.74
CA GLY A 25 -4.87 -9.41 15.49
C GLY A 25 -4.75 -10.54 14.49
N GLU A 26 -5.48 -11.63 14.74
CA GLU A 26 -5.94 -12.49 13.66
C GLU A 26 -6.70 -11.62 12.65
N TYR A 27 -6.01 -11.15 11.62
CA TYR A 27 -6.65 -10.58 10.44
C TYR A 27 -7.05 -11.73 9.51
N HIS A 28 -8.11 -12.44 9.90
CA HIS A 28 -8.89 -13.24 8.96
C HIS A 28 -9.88 -12.30 8.24
N ALA A 29 -9.40 -11.56 7.23
CA ALA A 29 -10.26 -10.89 6.26
C ALA A 29 -10.04 -11.54 4.89
N ASN A 30 -10.78 -12.62 4.68
CA ASN A 30 -10.97 -13.25 3.38
C ASN A 30 -11.86 -12.34 2.51
N GLU A 31 -11.28 -11.27 1.94
CA GLU A 31 -11.88 -10.45 0.88
C GLU A 31 -10.98 -10.44 -0.38
N GLY A 32 -10.30 -11.56 -0.63
CA GLY A 32 -9.46 -11.77 -1.81
C GLY A 32 -10.30 -11.97 -3.07
N GLY A 33 -10.84 -10.90 -3.63
CA GLY A 33 -11.58 -10.96 -4.90
C GLY A 33 -10.80 -10.48 -6.11
N LYS A 34 -10.13 -9.31 -6.02
CA LYS A 34 -9.52 -8.65 -7.20
C LYS A 34 -8.18 -7.94 -6.98
N PHE A 35 -7.83 -7.58 -5.74
CA PHE A 35 -6.62 -6.77 -5.47
C PHE A 35 -5.63 -7.42 -4.50
N SER A 36 -5.92 -8.64 -4.00
CA SER A 36 -5.03 -9.35 -3.08
C SER A 36 -3.64 -9.60 -3.66
N ALA A 37 -3.56 -9.83 -4.98
CA ALA A 37 -2.31 -10.03 -5.69
C ALA A 37 -1.38 -8.80 -5.68
N PHE A 38 -1.92 -7.60 -5.50
CA PHE A 38 -1.17 -6.33 -5.52
C PHE A 38 -1.31 -5.53 -4.22
N LYS A 39 -1.64 -6.23 -3.12
CA LYS A 39 -1.91 -5.61 -1.83
C LYS A 39 -0.71 -4.82 -1.32
N SER A 40 0.51 -5.34 -1.46
CA SER A 40 1.71 -4.65 -0.99
C SER A 40 1.92 -3.31 -1.71
N GLN A 41 1.70 -3.29 -3.01
CA GLN A 41 1.86 -2.11 -3.86
C GLN A 41 0.77 -1.07 -3.59
N ALA A 42 -0.48 -1.53 -3.41
CA ALA A 42 -1.60 -0.66 -3.02
C ALA A 42 -1.40 -0.05 -1.62
N ASP A 43 -1.03 -0.87 -0.63
CA ASP A 43 -0.79 -0.40 0.75
C ASP A 43 0.39 0.60 0.79
N PHE A 44 1.45 0.36 0.01
CA PHE A 44 2.58 1.29 -0.12
C PHE A 44 2.15 2.62 -0.76
N ALA A 45 1.39 2.56 -1.85
CA ALA A 45 0.85 3.74 -2.52
C ALA A 45 -0.03 4.58 -1.59
N GLU A 46 -0.94 3.94 -0.85
CA GLU A 46 -1.83 4.60 0.12
C GLU A 46 -1.01 5.30 1.21
N LYS A 47 0.01 4.63 1.77
CA LYS A 47 0.87 5.22 2.79
C LYS A 47 1.57 6.49 2.30
N GLN A 48 2.06 6.48 1.07
CA GLN A 48 2.70 7.66 0.47
C GLN A 48 1.69 8.77 0.17
N LEU A 49 0.48 8.41 -0.29
CA LEU A 49 -0.60 9.36 -0.53
C LEU A 49 -1.02 10.06 0.75
N ARG A 50 -1.30 9.30 1.82
CA ARG A 50 -1.68 9.83 3.13
C ARG A 50 -0.64 10.81 3.67
N LYS A 51 0.65 10.47 3.56
CA LYS A 51 1.74 11.37 3.95
C LYS A 51 1.78 12.64 3.09
N THR A 52 1.56 12.53 1.79
CA THR A 52 1.63 13.66 0.85
C THR A 52 0.49 14.64 1.07
N LEU A 53 -0.71 14.13 1.34
CA LEU A 53 -1.92 14.93 1.55
C LEU A 53 -2.18 15.28 3.02
N ASN A 54 -1.29 14.90 3.94
CA ASN A 54 -1.45 15.03 5.39
C ASN A 54 -2.80 14.48 5.90
N LEU A 55 -3.21 13.32 5.39
CA LEU A 55 -4.46 12.68 5.77
C LEU A 55 -4.36 12.10 7.18
N MET A 56 -5.44 12.23 7.93
CA MET A 56 -5.59 11.62 9.25
C MET A 56 -5.98 10.14 9.13
N PRO A 57 -5.76 9.31 10.16
CA PRO A 57 -6.17 7.90 10.14
C PRO A 57 -7.66 7.68 9.85
N GLU A 58 -8.52 8.59 10.32
CA GLU A 58 -9.96 8.59 10.09
C GLU A 58 -10.38 9.02 8.68
N ASP A 59 -9.48 9.59 7.89
CA ASP A 59 -9.79 9.98 6.52
C ASP A 59 -9.98 8.73 5.64
N GLU A 60 -11.15 8.64 5.02
CA GLU A 60 -11.49 7.55 4.10
C GLU A 60 -10.59 7.58 2.87
N VAL A 61 -9.92 6.45 2.63
CA VAL A 61 -9.14 6.21 1.41
C VAL A 61 -9.47 4.81 0.93
N HIS A 62 -9.88 4.69 -0.34
CA HIS A 62 -10.28 3.42 -0.94
C HIS A 62 -9.56 3.20 -2.26
N THR A 63 -8.91 2.05 -2.42
CA THR A 63 -8.32 1.68 -3.72
C THR A 63 -9.43 1.40 -4.73
N ALA A 64 -9.47 2.17 -5.81
CA ALA A 64 -10.46 2.05 -6.88
C ALA A 64 -9.98 1.12 -8.00
N SER A 65 -8.71 1.24 -8.38
CA SER A 65 -8.11 0.40 -9.41
C SER A 65 -6.60 0.27 -9.26
N VAL A 66 -6.07 -0.86 -9.72
CA VAL A 66 -4.63 -1.09 -9.88
C VAL A 66 -4.39 -1.55 -11.32
N ALA A 67 -3.63 -0.76 -12.08
CA ALA A 67 -3.22 -1.12 -13.42
C ALA A 67 -1.72 -1.43 -13.44
N MET A 68 -1.36 -2.64 -13.86
CA MET A 68 0.04 -3.08 -13.94
C MET A 68 0.56 -2.99 -15.38
N GLN A 69 1.78 -2.51 -15.54
CA GLN A 69 2.54 -2.53 -16.78
C GLN A 69 3.89 -3.20 -16.53
N ILE A 70 4.34 -4.04 -17.47
CA ILE A 70 5.65 -4.68 -17.39
C ILE A 70 6.62 -3.88 -18.27
N LYS A 71 7.47 -3.09 -17.64
CA LYS A 71 8.49 -2.25 -18.29
C LYS A 71 9.59 -1.96 -17.28
N ASP A 72 10.78 -2.49 -17.52
CA ASP A 72 11.92 -2.39 -16.60
C ASP A 72 11.56 -2.80 -15.15
N GLY A 73 10.82 -3.91 -15.02
CA GLY A 73 10.14 -4.34 -13.78
C GLY A 73 8.62 -4.27 -13.91
N HIS A 74 7.93 -4.15 -12.78
CA HIS A 74 6.49 -3.95 -12.70
C HIS A 74 6.16 -2.52 -12.26
N ILE A 75 5.38 -1.82 -13.07
CA ILE A 75 4.88 -0.48 -12.77
C ILE A 75 3.40 -0.60 -12.46
N PHE A 76 2.99 -0.12 -11.29
CA PHE A 76 1.63 -0.14 -10.83
C PHE A 76 1.10 1.28 -10.76
N ASN A 77 0.08 1.59 -11.54
CA ASN A 77 -0.72 2.80 -11.33
C ASN A 77 -1.87 2.45 -10.38
N VAL A 78 -1.80 2.98 -9.16
CA VAL A 78 -2.77 2.77 -8.10
C VAL A 78 -3.65 4.01 -8.00
N THR A 79 -4.92 3.87 -8.38
CA THR A 79 -5.93 4.93 -8.25
C THR A 79 -6.75 4.70 -6.98
N MET A 80 -6.88 5.74 -6.17
CA MET A 80 -7.58 5.73 -4.88
C MET A 80 -8.59 6.87 -4.83
N TYR A 81 -9.74 6.62 -4.21
CA TYR A 81 -10.68 7.67 -3.81
C TYR A 81 -10.32 8.18 -2.41
N VAL A 82 -10.27 9.49 -2.23
CA VAL A 82 -9.97 10.16 -0.97
C VAL A 82 -11.20 10.95 -0.54
N LYS A 83 -11.74 10.65 0.65
CA LYS A 83 -12.92 11.29 1.26
C LYS A 83 -14.15 11.30 0.34
N ASN A 84 -14.21 10.41 -0.65
CA ASN A 84 -15.22 10.35 -1.72
C ASN A 84 -15.38 11.65 -2.55
N VAL A 85 -14.42 12.56 -2.48
CA VAL A 85 -14.44 13.85 -3.20
C VAL A 85 -13.30 13.99 -4.21
N GLN A 86 -12.27 13.16 -4.09
CA GLN A 86 -11.11 13.19 -4.98
C GLN A 86 -10.73 11.79 -5.44
N SER A 87 -10.25 11.71 -6.67
CA SER A 87 -9.56 10.54 -7.21
C SER A 87 -8.08 10.89 -7.38
N CYS A 88 -7.22 10.14 -6.70
CA CYS A 88 -5.78 10.32 -6.71
C CYS A 88 -5.09 9.08 -7.28
N SER A 89 -4.13 9.28 -8.18
CA SER A 89 -3.30 8.21 -8.73
C SER A 89 -1.86 8.35 -8.24
N VAL A 90 -1.29 7.22 -7.84
CA VAL A 90 0.11 7.10 -7.39
C VAL A 90 0.77 5.99 -8.21
N ILE A 91 1.96 6.27 -8.74
CA ILE A 91 2.70 5.30 -9.56
C ILE A 91 3.79 4.65 -8.70
N VAL A 92 3.69 3.34 -8.54
CA VAL A 92 4.64 2.50 -7.81
C VAL A 92 5.47 1.68 -8.79
N HIS A 93 6.78 1.64 -8.58
CA HIS A 93 7.70 0.80 -9.35
C HIS A 93 8.30 -0.28 -8.46
N GLU A 94 8.16 -1.51 -8.91
CA GLU A 94 8.83 -2.69 -8.38
C GLU A 94 9.81 -3.17 -9.44
N ARG A 95 11.11 -2.93 -9.22
CA ARG A 95 12.14 -3.27 -10.22
C ARG A 95 12.25 -4.78 -10.44
N GLN A 96 12.10 -5.53 -9.36
CA GLN A 96 12.10 -6.98 -9.33
C GLN A 96 11.29 -7.43 -8.11
N GLU A 97 10.67 -8.61 -8.21
CA GLU A 97 9.91 -9.18 -7.10
C GLU A 97 10.80 -9.32 -5.85
N GLY A 98 10.33 -8.75 -4.72
CA GLY A 98 11.06 -8.74 -3.45
C GLY A 98 12.00 -7.56 -3.23
N GLU A 99 12.26 -6.74 -4.26
CA GLU A 99 13.01 -5.49 -4.11
C GLU A 99 12.14 -4.38 -3.49
N PRO A 100 12.75 -3.32 -2.91
CA PRO A 100 12.01 -2.20 -2.35
C PRO A 100 11.13 -1.51 -3.38
N LEU A 101 9.90 -1.17 -2.97
CA LEU A 101 8.97 -0.39 -3.79
C LEU A 101 9.39 1.08 -3.85
N GLU A 102 9.33 1.65 -5.04
CA GLU A 102 9.69 3.05 -5.33
C GLU A 102 8.47 3.83 -5.84
N ILE A 103 8.46 5.14 -5.63
CA ILE A 103 7.45 6.04 -6.23
C ILE A 103 8.04 6.68 -7.47
N ILE A 104 7.36 6.55 -8.60
CA ILE A 104 7.63 7.34 -9.80
C ILE A 104 6.90 8.66 -9.64
N LYS A 105 7.66 9.76 -9.62
CA LYS A 105 7.10 11.11 -9.57
C LYS A 105 6.83 11.63 -10.97
N GLU A 106 5.67 12.23 -11.18
CA GLU A 106 5.33 12.96 -12.39
C GLU A 106 5.31 14.46 -12.09
N ALA A 107 6.07 15.26 -12.84
CA ALA A 107 6.22 16.70 -12.60
C ALA A 107 6.52 17.03 -11.11
N ASP A 108 7.44 16.28 -10.51
CA ASP A 108 7.85 16.34 -9.10
C ASP A 108 6.75 16.02 -8.06
N LYS A 109 5.57 15.57 -8.49
CA LYS A 109 4.47 15.18 -7.62
C LYS A 109 4.44 13.66 -7.40
N ILE A 110 4.17 13.27 -6.15
CA ILE A 110 3.99 11.86 -5.74
C ILE A 110 2.65 11.32 -6.23
N ALA A 111 1.63 12.18 -6.27
CA ALA A 111 0.26 11.83 -6.64
C ALA A 111 -0.32 12.85 -7.60
N SER A 112 -1.14 12.37 -8.53
CA SER A 112 -1.99 13.20 -9.38
C SER A 112 -3.43 13.05 -8.92
N CYS A 113 -4.04 14.15 -8.44
CA CYS A 113 -5.40 14.15 -7.90
C CYS A 113 -6.34 15.00 -8.75
N VAL A 114 -7.55 14.51 -8.94
CA VAL A 114 -8.65 15.22 -9.59
C VAL A 114 -9.87 15.20 -8.68
N ASP A 115 -10.61 16.31 -8.62
CA ASP A 115 -11.86 16.37 -7.86
C ASP A 115 -12.94 15.56 -8.60
N LEU A 116 -13.68 14.76 -7.84
CA LEU A 116 -14.88 14.08 -8.30
C LEU A 116 -16.03 15.05 -8.15
N TRP A 117 -16.45 15.67 -9.25
CA TRP A 117 -17.59 16.58 -9.23
C TRP A 117 -18.83 15.71 -8.99
N GLY A 118 -19.63 16.09 -7.99
CA GLY A 118 -20.93 15.47 -7.77
C GLY A 118 -21.71 15.48 -9.06
N ASP A 119 -22.32 14.35 -9.40
CA ASP A 119 -23.09 14.15 -10.61
C ASP A 119 -24.15 15.27 -10.77
N ASP A 120 -23.84 16.27 -11.58
CA ASP A 120 -24.72 17.42 -11.88
C ASP A 120 -25.83 17.02 -12.86
N THR A 121 -26.09 15.71 -13.02
CA THR A 121 -27.19 15.16 -13.84
C THR A 121 -28.51 15.03 -13.07
N ARG A 122 -28.72 15.83 -12.01
CA ARG A 122 -30.09 16.25 -11.66
C ARG A 122 -30.61 17.16 -12.76
N PHE A 123 -30.91 16.59 -13.92
CA PHE A 123 -31.97 17.11 -14.77
C PHE A 123 -33.24 17.07 -13.91
N GLU A 124 -33.57 18.21 -13.32
CA GLU A 124 -34.93 18.48 -12.89
C GLU A 124 -35.81 18.34 -14.13
N VAL A 125 -36.40 17.17 -14.33
CA VAL A 125 -37.54 17.03 -15.23
C VAL A 125 -38.64 17.84 -14.57
N PRO A 126 -39.11 18.96 -15.14
CA PRO A 126 -40.20 19.70 -14.54
C PRO A 126 -41.40 18.77 -14.45
N PRO A 127 -42.08 18.67 -13.29
CA PRO A 127 -43.33 17.94 -13.20
C PRO A 127 -44.37 18.65 -14.07
N GLY A 128 -44.54 18.22 -15.31
CA GLY A 128 -45.50 18.84 -16.23
C GLY A 128 -45.35 18.55 -17.72
N SER A 129 -44.30 17.85 -18.16
CA SER A 129 -44.13 17.52 -19.59
C SER A 129 -44.68 16.13 -19.94
N VAL A 130 -46.01 15.98 -19.93
CA VAL A 130 -46.73 14.92 -20.66
C VAL A 130 -48.00 15.51 -21.27
#